data_AF-A0AAJ2A5R0-F1
#
_entry.id   AF-A0AAJ2A5R0-F1
#
_cell.length_a   1.000
_cell.length_b   1.000
_cell.length_c   1.000
_cell.angle_alpha   90.00
_cell.angle_beta   90.00
_cell.angle_gamma   90.00
#
_symmetry.space_group_name_H-M   'P 1'
#
loop_
_entity.id
_entity.type
_entity.pdbx_description
1 polymer ?
#
loop_
_entity_poly.entity_id
_entity_poly.type
_entity_poly.pdbx_seq_one_letter_code
_entity_poly.pdbx_strand_id
1 'polypeptide(L)'
;MSAADKTTIVKLLEEGKASDLVDLILGDSPYRVTGETEFESNDERDAYVMTIEHLRFVSKYGAQAGPIKENGRVYFAYPDYFEKWFQLGTPGLAQEDVLNYVNKLT
;
A
#
# COMPACT_ATOMS: atom_id res chain seq x y z
N MET A 1 12.54 -5.60 11.52
CA MET A 1 11.07 -5.67 11.68
C MET A 1 10.54 -6.63 10.63
N SER A 2 9.45 -7.35 10.89
CA SER A 2 8.91 -8.30 9.91
C SER A 2 8.06 -7.60 8.85
N ALA A 3 8.10 -8.11 7.62
CA ALA A 3 7.20 -7.71 6.54
C ALA A 3 5.73 -7.77 6.99
N ALA A 4 4.91 -6.88 6.45
CA ALA A 4 3.48 -6.87 6.66
C ALA A 4 2.82 -8.10 6.04
N ASP A 5 1.86 -8.67 6.78
CA ASP A 5 1.12 -9.85 6.38
C ASP A 5 0.17 -9.53 5.22
N LYS A 6 0.42 -10.18 4.09
CA LYS A 6 -0.34 -9.98 2.85
C LYS A 6 -1.84 -10.22 3.05
N THR A 7 -2.22 -11.24 3.81
CA THR A 7 -3.64 -11.57 4.03
C THR A 7 -4.38 -10.43 4.72
N THR A 8 -3.75 -9.85 5.75
CA THR A 8 -4.28 -8.69 6.48
C THR A 8 -4.41 -7.47 5.57
N ILE A 9 -3.38 -7.18 4.76
CA ILE A 9 -3.41 -6.06 3.82
C ILE A 9 -4.52 -6.22 2.79
N VAL A 10 -4.66 -7.41 2.18
CA VAL A 10 -5.72 -7.66 1.19
C VAL A 10 -7.10 -7.50 1.82
N LYS A 11 -7.31 -8.01 3.04
CA LYS A 11 -8.57 -7.82 3.77
C LYS A 11 -8.90 -6.34 4.00
N LEU A 12 -7.90 -5.54 4.39
CA LEU A 12 -8.07 -4.10 4.57
C LEU A 12 -8.48 -3.41 3.24
N LEU A 13 -7.95 -3.85 2.10
CA LEU A 13 -8.39 -3.34 0.79
C LEU A 13 -9.85 -3.68 0.49
N GLU A 14 -10.28 -4.90 0.80
CA GLU A 14 -11.68 -5.34 0.65
C GLU A 14 -12.62 -4.53 1.54
N GLU A 15 -12.16 -4.10 2.71
CA GLU A 15 -12.87 -3.22 3.64
C GLU A 15 -12.81 -1.72 3.25
N GLY A 16 -12.21 -1.39 2.11
CA GLY A 16 -12.11 -0.02 1.59
C GLY A 16 -11.06 0.85 2.29
N LYS A 17 -10.09 0.25 2.99
CA LYS A 17 -9.05 0.94 3.77
C LYS A 17 -7.79 1.27 2.98
N ALA A 18 -7.90 1.37 1.66
CA ALA A 18 -6.75 1.62 0.78
C ALA A 18 -6.09 2.99 1.05
N SER A 19 -6.86 4.03 1.39
CA SER A 19 -6.30 5.34 1.80
C SER A 19 -5.45 5.23 3.06
N ASP A 20 -5.97 4.52 4.07
CA ASP A 20 -5.31 4.39 5.37
C ASP A 20 -3.99 3.61 5.23
N LEU A 21 -3.93 2.64 4.30
CA LEU A 21 -2.70 1.94 3.93
C LEU A 21 -1.69 2.87 3.26
N VAL A 22 -2.11 3.81 2.41
CA VAL A 22 -1.22 4.84 1.85
C VAL A 22 -0.63 5.69 2.96
N ASP A 23 -1.45 6.16 3.90
CA ASP A 23 -1.00 6.98 5.02
C ASP A 23 -0.03 6.22 5.93
N LEU A 24 -0.26 4.91 6.15
CA LEU A 24 0.68 4.05 6.88
C LEU A 24 2.03 3.92 6.16
N ILE A 25 2.02 3.69 4.84
CA ILE A 25 3.24 3.51 4.05
C ILE A 25 4.06 4.81 3.99
N LEU A 26 3.39 5.95 3.81
CA LEU A 26 4.03 7.27 3.73
C LEU A 26 4.47 7.80 5.09
N GLY A 27 3.98 7.21 6.18
CA GLY A 27 4.26 7.63 7.54
C GLY A 27 3.41 8.79 8.05
N ASP A 28 2.33 9.12 7.34
CA ASP A 28 1.35 10.15 7.72
C ASP A 28 0.32 9.64 8.75
N SER A 29 0.24 8.32 8.92
CA SER A 29 -0.66 7.68 9.88
C SER A 29 -0.16 7.79 11.34
N PRO A 30 -1.03 8.09 12.32
CA PRO A 30 -0.67 8.09 13.74
C PRO A 30 -0.33 6.70 14.29
N TYR A 31 -0.60 5.63 13.51
CA TYR A 31 -0.28 4.26 13.86
C TYR A 31 1.05 3.79 13.29
N ARG A 32 1.71 4.64 12.50
CA ARG A 32 3.08 4.42 12.04
C ARG A 32 4.02 4.49 13.23
N VAL A 33 4.71 3.38 13.50
CA VAL A 33 5.77 3.30 14.51
C VAL A 33 7.15 3.09 13.90
N THR A 34 7.21 2.69 12.63
CA THR A 34 8.47 2.49 11.95
C THR A 34 8.97 3.75 11.25
N GLY A 35 10.28 3.88 11.13
CA GLY A 35 10.94 5.09 10.61
C GLY A 35 10.86 5.24 9.10
N GLU A 36 11.74 6.09 8.56
CA GLU A 36 11.92 6.26 7.13
C GLU A 36 12.33 4.94 6.45
N THR A 37 11.93 4.80 5.18
CA THR A 37 12.25 3.61 4.39
C THR A 37 13.52 3.84 3.60
N GLU A 38 14.50 2.96 3.80
CA GLU A 38 15.67 2.86 2.93
C GLU A 38 15.45 1.75 1.90
N PHE A 39 15.98 1.93 0.69
CA PHE A 39 15.84 0.96 -0.41
C PHE A 39 17.21 0.41 -0.77
N GLU A 40 17.32 -0.91 -0.83
CA GLU A 40 18.54 -1.63 -1.23
C GLU A 40 18.75 -1.58 -2.75
N SER A 41 17.69 -1.29 -3.53
CA SER A 41 17.75 -1.21 -4.99
C SER A 41 16.71 -0.27 -5.60
N ASN A 42 16.91 0.08 -6.87
CA ASN A 42 15.91 0.81 -7.66
C ASN A 42 14.63 -0.01 -7.83
N ASP A 43 14.76 -1.33 -8.01
CA ASP A 43 13.63 -2.24 -8.15
C ASP A 43 12.69 -2.22 -6.93
N GLU A 44 13.28 -2.10 -5.73
CA GLU A 44 12.54 -2.00 -4.47
C GLU A 44 11.87 -0.63 -4.32
N ARG A 45 12.60 0.45 -4.65
CA ARG A 45 12.05 1.80 -4.71
C ARG A 45 10.86 1.88 -5.69
N ASP A 46 10.99 1.28 -6.86
CA ASP A 46 9.94 1.28 -7.88
C ASP A 46 8.71 0.50 -7.40
N ALA A 47 8.90 -0.68 -6.80
CA ALA A 47 7.80 -1.44 -6.20
C ALA A 47 7.07 -0.66 -5.09
N TYR A 48 7.81 0.05 -4.23
CA TYR A 48 7.26 0.93 -3.21
C TYR A 48 6.41 2.07 -3.82
N VAL A 49 6.98 2.85 -4.75
CA VAL A 49 6.29 4.00 -5.36
C VAL A 49 5.04 3.54 -6.11
N MET A 50 5.16 2.49 -6.92
CA MET A 50 4.05 2.00 -7.73
C MET A 50 2.96 1.33 -6.89
N THR A 51 3.30 0.77 -5.72
CA THR A 51 2.33 0.31 -4.73
C THR A 51 1.49 1.46 -4.18
N ILE A 52 2.11 2.59 -3.84
CA ILE A 52 1.37 3.78 -3.38
C ILE A 52 0.39 4.25 -4.46
N GLU A 53 0.83 4.31 -5.72
CA GLU A 53 -0.04 4.68 -6.84
C GLU A 53 -1.16 3.66 -7.08
N HIS A 54 -0.88 2.36 -6.93
CA HIS A 54 -1.91 1.32 -6.97
C HIS A 54 -2.96 1.51 -5.88
N LEU A 55 -2.53 1.74 -4.63
CA LEU A 55 -3.44 1.93 -3.49
C LEU A 55 -4.27 3.21 -3.62
N ARG A 56 -3.67 4.31 -4.13
CA ARG A 56 -4.39 5.55 -4.47
C ARG A 56 -5.46 5.31 -5.54
N PHE A 57 -5.13 4.52 -6.57
CA PHE A 57 -6.11 4.10 -7.58
C PHE A 57 -7.24 3.31 -6.93
N VAL A 58 -6.93 2.28 -6.13
CA VAL A 58 -7.94 1.43 -5.47
C VAL A 58 -8.81 2.23 -4.50
N SER A 59 -8.23 3.15 -3.73
CA SER A 59 -8.97 4.03 -2.83
C SER A 59 -10.00 4.89 -3.57
N LYS A 60 -9.62 5.44 -4.72
CA LYS A 60 -10.50 6.34 -5.49
C LYS A 60 -11.50 5.60 -6.37
N TYR A 61 -11.09 4.48 -6.94
CA TYR A 61 -11.81 3.83 -8.05
C TYR A 61 -12.21 2.38 -7.75
N GLY A 62 -11.86 1.82 -6.59
CA GLY A 62 -12.04 0.40 -6.26
C GLY A 62 -11.08 -0.53 -7.00
N ALA A 63 -11.23 -1.84 -6.77
CA ALA A 63 -10.39 -2.89 -7.36
C ALA A 63 -10.77 -3.27 -8.82
N GLN A 64 -11.26 -2.31 -9.60
CA GLN A 64 -11.74 -2.57 -10.96
C GLN A 64 -10.59 -2.80 -11.95
N ALA A 65 -10.84 -3.63 -12.95
CA ALA A 65 -9.88 -3.94 -14.00
C ALA A 65 -9.84 -2.84 -15.08
N GLY A 66 -8.64 -2.55 -15.57
CA GLY A 66 -8.42 -1.67 -16.73
C GLY A 66 -8.31 -0.18 -16.40
N PRO A 67 -8.05 0.65 -17.42
CA PRO A 67 -7.86 2.08 -17.26
C PRO A 67 -9.17 2.84 -17.01
N ILE A 68 -9.11 3.86 -16.16
CA ILE A 68 -10.21 4.80 -15.92
C ILE A 68 -9.90 6.15 -16.55
N LYS A 69 -10.84 6.65 -17.35
CA LYS A 69 -10.76 7.98 -17.97
C LYS A 69 -11.61 8.96 -17.19
N GLU A 70 -11.00 10.00 -16.64
CA GLU A 70 -11.68 11.03 -15.88
C GLU A 70 -11.02 12.39 -16.14
N ASN A 71 -11.80 13.43 -16.45
CA ASN A 71 -11.33 14.80 -16.69
C ASN A 71 -10.17 14.90 -17.71
N GLY A 72 -10.23 14.10 -18.78
CA GLY A 72 -9.20 14.05 -19.82
C GLY A 72 -7.91 13.33 -19.42
N ARG A 73 -7.84 12.75 -18.22
CA ARG A 73 -6.70 11.96 -17.73
C ARG A 73 -7.04 10.47 -17.76
N VAL A 74 -6.01 9.63 -17.82
CA VAL A 74 -6.11 8.17 -17.75
C VAL A 74 -5.38 7.69 -16.50
N TYR A 75 -6.08 6.89 -15.70
CA TYR A 75 -5.59 6.32 -14.45
C TYR A 75 -5.49 4.80 -14.58
N PHE A 76 -4.48 4.20 -13.96
CA PHE A 76 -4.22 2.77 -14.01
C PHE A 76 -4.02 2.21 -12.60
N ALA A 77 -4.46 0.98 -12.40
CA ALA A 77 -4.01 0.15 -11.30
C ALA A 77 -2.65 -0.48 -11.63
N TYR A 78 -1.80 -0.69 -10.62
CA TYR A 78 -0.51 -1.38 -10.77
C TYR A 78 -0.43 -2.67 -9.91
N PRO A 79 -1.31 -3.66 -10.14
CA PRO A 79 -1.35 -4.89 -9.32
C PRO A 79 -0.05 -5.69 -9.37
N ASP A 80 0.67 -5.69 -10.50
CA ASP A 80 1.94 -6.42 -10.63
C ASP A 80 3.04 -5.83 -9.73
N TYR A 81 3.10 -4.50 -9.61
CA TYR A 81 4.01 -3.84 -8.69
C TYR A 81 3.60 -4.03 -7.23
N PHE A 82 2.30 -4.08 -6.96
CA PHE A 82 1.77 -4.39 -5.63
C PHE A 82 2.15 -5.81 -5.20
N GLU A 83 2.06 -6.79 -6.11
CA GLU A 83 2.54 -8.14 -5.87
C GLU A 83 4.06 -8.18 -5.65
N LYS A 84 4.82 -7.48 -6.50
CA LYS A 84 6.28 -7.37 -6.35
C LYS A 84 6.66 -6.77 -4.98
N TRP A 85 5.92 -5.77 -4.50
CA TRP A 85 6.14 -5.16 -3.20
C TRP A 85 5.98 -6.15 -2.04
N PHE A 86 5.00 -7.07 -2.10
CA PHE A 86 4.92 -8.17 -1.12
C PHE A 86 6.12 -9.12 -1.21
N GLN A 87 6.55 -9.47 -2.43
CA GLN A 87 7.70 -10.37 -2.64
C GLN A 87 9.01 -9.79 -2.08
N LEU A 88 9.13 -8.46 -2.06
CA LEU A 88 10.26 -7.73 -1.51
C LEU A 88 10.14 -7.46 0.01
N GLY A 89 9.14 -8.02 0.68
CA GLY A 89 9.00 -7.87 2.13
C GLY A 89 8.37 -6.54 2.57
N THR A 90 7.51 -5.97 1.73
CA THR A 90 6.73 -4.76 2.00
C THR A 90 7.58 -3.58 2.50
N PRO A 91 8.57 -3.12 1.72
CA PRO A 91 9.38 -1.97 2.09
C PRO A 91 8.47 -0.79 2.46
N GLY A 92 8.80 -0.14 3.57
CA GLY A 92 8.04 0.97 4.12
C GLY A 92 6.73 0.61 4.79
N LEU A 93 6.43 -0.67 5.03
CA LEU A 93 5.35 -1.08 5.93
C LEU A 93 5.75 -2.31 6.73
N ALA A 94 5.90 -2.17 8.04
CA ALA A 94 6.14 -3.31 8.90
C ALA A 94 4.83 -3.91 9.41
N GLN A 95 4.87 -5.19 9.80
CA GLN A 95 3.73 -5.84 10.45
C GLN A 95 3.25 -5.09 11.69
N GLU A 96 4.15 -4.47 12.44
CA GLU A 96 3.81 -3.73 13.66
C GLU A 96 2.93 -2.50 13.38
N ASP A 97 3.17 -1.79 12.27
CA ASP A 97 2.34 -0.65 11.84
C ASP A 97 0.91 -1.13 11.55
N VAL A 98 0.79 -2.27 10.86
CA VAL A 98 -0.50 -2.88 10.51
C VAL A 98 -1.24 -3.35 11.76
N LEU A 99 -0.55 -4.02 12.68
CA LEU A 99 -1.15 -4.47 13.94
C LEU A 99 -1.62 -3.30 14.79
N ASN A 100 -0.85 -2.23 14.88
CA ASN A 100 -1.24 -1.02 15.61
C ASN A 100 -2.49 -0.37 15.03
N TYR A 101 -2.61 -0.33 13.70
CA TYR A 101 -3.81 0.15 13.02
C TYR A 101 -5.02 -0.75 13.27
N VAL A 102 -4.89 -2.06 13.04
CA VAL A 102 -6.01 -3.02 13.15
C VAL A 102 -6.52 -3.12 14.58
N ASN A 103 -5.65 -3.13 15.59
CA ASN A 103 -6.03 -3.18 17.01
C ASN A 103 -6.85 -1.97 17.47
N LYS A 104 -6.93 -0.90 16.67
CA LYS A 104 -7.73 0.29 16.96
C LYS A 104 -9.08 0.29 16.26
N LEU A 105 -9.27 -0.59 15.27
CA LEU A 105 -10.55 -0.78 14.59
C LEU A 105 -11.50 -1.72 15.34
N THR A 106 -10.96 -2.58 16.21
CA THR A 106 -11.67 -3.49 17.12
C THR A 106 -11.90 -2.87 18.49
#